data_AF-A0A6G6KAC1-F1
#
_entry.id   AF-A0A6G6KAC1-F1
#
_cell.length_a   1.000
_cell.length_b   1.000
_cell.length_c   1.000
_cell.angle_alpha   90.00
_cell.angle_beta   90.00
_cell.angle_gamma   90.00
#
_symmetry.space_group_name_H-M   'P 1'
#
loop_
_entity.id
_entity.type
_entity.pdbx_description
1 polymer ?
#
loop_
_entity_poly.entity_id
_entity_poly.type
_entity_poly.pdbx_seq_one_letter_code
_entity_poly.pdbx_strand_id
1 'polypeptide(L)'
;MVDAHGKAVGIACVNCHATAKPNPQINRGDQLLKFHQGLHSAHGSLTCLSCHNAADYGSLRLADSRRVEFKDVMQLCGQCHGHQLESYKHGAHGGMNGHWDLTRGPRTRNTCTNCHDPHAPKFPLVQPIFPPRDRISVPLPERPVQKTHEYLPTKP
;
A
#
# COMPACT_ATOMS: atom_id res chain seq x y z
N MET A 1 3.41 -21.90 0.94
CA MET A 1 2.82 -23.12 1.52
C MET A 1 1.31 -22.97 1.46
N VAL A 2 0.58 -24.05 1.15
CA VAL A 2 -0.89 -24.05 1.18
C VAL A 2 -1.37 -25.11 2.17
N ASP A 3 -2.49 -24.88 2.82
CA ASP A 3 -3.11 -25.89 3.69
C ASP A 3 -3.81 -26.98 2.87
N ALA A 4 -4.41 -27.95 3.55
CA ALA A 4 -5.16 -29.04 2.93
C ALA A 4 -6.36 -28.57 2.07
N HIS A 5 -6.77 -27.30 2.19
CA HIS A 5 -7.88 -26.70 1.46
C HIS A 5 -7.37 -25.75 0.35
N GLY A 6 -6.06 -25.72 0.09
CA GLY A 6 -5.45 -24.89 -0.95
C GLY A 6 -5.31 -23.40 -0.56
N LYS A 7 -5.56 -23.03 0.70
CA LYS A 7 -5.40 -21.64 1.15
C LYS A 7 -3.93 -21.36 1.45
N ALA A 8 -3.44 -20.19 1.03
CA ALA A 8 -2.09 -19.76 1.36
C ALA A 8 -1.89 -19.69 2.88
N VAL A 9 -0.88 -20.41 3.38
CA VAL A 9 -0.47 -20.42 4.78
C VAL A 9 0.78 -19.57 4.92
N GLY A 10 0.67 -18.48 5.68
CA GLY A 10 1.81 -17.73 6.19
C GLY A 10 2.31 -18.37 7.48
N ILE A 11 3.63 -18.37 7.68
CA ILE A 11 4.23 -18.72 8.96
C ILE A 11 4.42 -17.45 9.78
N ALA A 12 4.05 -17.47 11.06
CA ALA A 12 4.25 -16.32 11.94
C ALA A 12 5.75 -16.04 12.09
N CYS A 13 6.15 -14.76 12.02
CA CYS A 13 7.55 -14.35 12.09
C CYS A 13 8.26 -14.90 13.33
N VAL A 14 7.54 -14.92 14.46
CA VAL A 14 8.00 -15.44 15.75
C VAL A 14 8.45 -16.90 15.70
N ASN A 15 7.91 -17.71 14.79
CA ASN A 15 8.28 -19.13 14.69
C ASN A 15 9.74 -19.34 14.27
N CYS A 16 10.29 -18.41 13.46
CA CYS A 16 11.70 -18.42 13.11
C CYS A 16 12.52 -17.46 14.00
N HIS A 17 11.93 -16.38 14.48
CA HIS A 17 12.62 -15.36 15.26
C HIS A 17 12.68 -15.62 16.77
N ALA A 18 12.01 -16.65 17.30
CA ALA A 18 12.06 -17.01 18.73
C ALA A 18 13.47 -17.38 19.22
N THR A 19 14.35 -17.84 18.33
CA THR A 19 15.72 -18.29 18.66
C THR A 19 16.80 -17.52 17.90
N ALA A 20 16.41 -16.62 17.01
CA ALA A 20 17.34 -15.85 16.20
C ALA A 20 17.80 -14.60 16.96
N LYS A 21 19.12 -14.38 17.04
CA LYS A 21 19.68 -13.15 17.62
C LYS A 21 19.52 -12.00 16.63
N PRO A 22 18.83 -10.89 16.98
CA PRO A 22 18.72 -9.73 16.09
C PRO A 22 20.08 -9.12 15.79
N ASN A 23 20.30 -8.68 14.56
CA ASN A 23 21.49 -7.92 14.17
C ASN A 23 21.08 -6.53 13.65
N PRO A 24 21.33 -5.45 14.41
CA PRO A 24 20.94 -4.10 14.03
C PRO A 24 21.75 -3.51 12.89
N GLN A 25 22.84 -4.16 12.45
CA GLN A 25 23.69 -3.66 11.37
C GLN A 25 23.26 -4.17 9.99
N ILE A 26 22.31 -5.11 9.92
CA ILE A 26 21.87 -5.67 8.64
C ILE A 26 20.88 -4.71 7.97
N ASN A 27 21.21 -4.31 6.76
CA ASN A 27 20.39 -3.46 5.91
C ASN A 27 20.13 -4.04 4.51
N ARG A 28 20.70 -5.22 4.20
CA ARG A 28 20.51 -5.89 2.91
C ARG A 28 20.26 -7.38 3.08
N GLY A 29 19.44 -7.95 2.21
CA GLY A 29 19.10 -9.38 2.26
C GLY A 29 20.25 -10.32 1.94
N ASP A 30 21.28 -9.86 1.22
CA ASP A 30 22.47 -10.67 0.91
C ASP A 30 23.46 -10.82 2.09
N GLN A 31 23.29 -10.01 3.13
CA GLN A 31 24.00 -10.18 4.41
C GLN A 31 23.36 -11.30 5.28
N LEU A 32 22.20 -11.83 4.89
CA LEU A 32 21.48 -12.85 5.64
C LEU A 32 21.91 -14.26 5.23
N LEU A 33 22.30 -15.06 6.22
CA LEU A 33 22.90 -16.38 5.99
C LEU A 33 21.90 -17.53 5.87
N LYS A 34 20.65 -17.36 6.32
CA LYS A 34 19.69 -18.47 6.42
C LYS A 34 18.36 -18.18 5.72
N PHE A 35 17.67 -17.14 6.19
CA PHE A 35 16.32 -16.78 5.73
C PHE A 35 16.32 -15.38 5.10
N HIS A 36 15.32 -15.10 4.26
CA HIS A 36 15.16 -13.84 3.54
C HIS A 36 16.33 -13.49 2.59
N GLN A 37 17.09 -14.50 2.16
CA GLN A 37 18.07 -14.35 1.09
C GLN A 37 17.38 -13.87 -0.19
N GLY A 38 18.02 -12.95 -0.91
CA GLY A 38 17.45 -12.34 -2.11
C GLY A 38 16.40 -11.24 -1.85
N LEU A 39 16.07 -10.95 -0.59
CA LEU A 39 15.26 -9.79 -0.26
C LEU A 39 16.01 -8.50 -0.64
N HIS A 40 15.43 -7.74 -1.56
CA HIS A 40 15.97 -6.45 -1.96
C HIS A 40 15.32 -5.34 -1.13
N SER A 41 16.15 -4.48 -0.54
CA SER A 41 15.70 -3.27 0.16
C SER A 41 16.19 -2.03 -0.55
N ALA A 42 15.26 -1.11 -0.83
CA ALA A 42 15.50 0.17 -1.47
C ALA A 42 15.20 1.34 -0.50
N HIS A 43 15.65 1.21 0.75
CA HIS A 43 15.54 2.23 1.79
C HIS A 43 16.89 2.82 2.24
N GLY A 44 17.89 2.74 1.38
CA GLY A 44 19.22 3.31 1.62
C GLY A 44 19.95 2.58 2.76
N SER A 45 20.36 3.32 3.79
CA SER A 45 21.10 2.78 4.93
C SER A 45 20.22 2.25 6.07
N LEU A 46 18.89 2.39 5.98
CA LEU A 46 17.99 1.89 7.01
C LEU A 46 18.14 0.39 7.17
N THR A 47 18.33 -0.04 8.41
CA THR A 47 18.46 -1.45 8.78
C THR A 47 17.08 -2.07 8.94
N CYS A 48 16.99 -3.40 8.90
CA CYS A 48 15.70 -4.09 9.05
C CYS A 48 14.99 -3.69 10.36
N LEU A 49 15.76 -3.43 11.42
CA LEU A 49 15.29 -3.04 12.74
C LEU A 49 14.95 -1.55 12.88
N SER A 50 15.08 -0.77 11.80
CA SER A 50 14.52 0.60 11.74
C SER A 50 12.99 0.57 11.67
N CYS A 51 12.43 -0.55 11.20
CA CYS A 51 10.98 -0.77 11.06
C CYS A 51 10.48 -1.95 11.89
N HIS A 52 11.23 -3.05 11.93
CA HIS A 52 10.86 -4.25 12.68
C HIS A 52 11.28 -4.16 14.14
N ASN A 53 10.42 -4.65 15.02
CA ASN A 53 10.74 -4.72 16.43
C ASN A 53 11.57 -5.97 16.75
N ALA A 54 12.79 -5.77 17.23
CA ALA A 54 13.74 -6.85 17.56
C ALA A 54 13.26 -7.73 18.73
N ALA A 55 12.45 -7.18 19.64
CA ALA A 55 11.90 -7.91 20.78
C ALA A 55 10.61 -8.68 20.43
N ASP A 56 9.95 -8.29 19.34
CA ASP A 56 8.70 -8.89 18.87
C ASP A 56 8.59 -8.72 17.36
N TYR A 57 9.11 -9.67 16.59
CA TYR A 57 9.05 -9.65 15.12
C TYR A 57 7.62 -9.80 14.57
N GLY A 58 6.63 -10.09 15.42
CA GLY A 58 5.21 -9.98 15.10
C GLY A 58 4.70 -8.53 15.10
N SER A 59 5.57 -7.56 15.39
CA SER A 59 5.25 -6.14 15.43
C SER A 59 6.29 -5.27 14.72
N LEU A 60 5.90 -4.02 14.52
CA LEU A 60 6.75 -2.93 14.05
C LEU A 60 7.17 -2.06 15.22
N ARG A 61 8.15 -1.18 14.97
CA ARG A 61 8.68 -0.25 15.94
C ARG A 61 8.84 1.14 15.30
N LEU A 62 8.46 2.19 16.03
CA LEU A 62 8.74 3.58 15.68
C LEU A 62 10.20 3.95 15.98
N ALA A 63 10.66 5.10 15.46
CA ALA A 63 12.02 5.59 15.66
C ALA A 63 12.37 5.75 17.16
N ASP A 64 11.37 6.14 17.97
CA ASP A 64 11.48 6.26 19.43
C ASP A 64 11.34 4.94 20.20
N SER A 65 11.26 3.81 19.51
CA SER A 65 11.11 2.46 20.07
C SER A 65 9.72 2.02 20.51
N ARG A 66 8.70 2.85 20.35
CA ARG A 66 7.32 2.41 20.61
C ARG A 66 6.90 1.31 19.64
N ARG A 67 6.20 0.31 20.18
CA ARG A 67 5.63 -0.81 19.41
C ARG A 67 4.43 -0.34 18.59
N VAL A 68 4.31 -0.86 17.37
CA VAL A 68 3.20 -0.60 16.44
C VAL A 68 2.76 -1.91 15.80
N GLU A 69 1.46 -2.11 15.64
CA GLU A 69 0.93 -3.28 14.93
C GLU A 69 1.10 -3.14 13.41
N PHE A 70 1.19 -4.24 12.67
CA PHE A 70 1.25 -4.20 11.20
C PHE A 70 0.05 -3.50 10.56
N LYS A 71 -1.15 -3.61 11.15
CA LYS A 71 -2.35 -2.89 10.69
C LYS A 71 -2.22 -1.36 10.80
N ASP A 72 -1.33 -0.90 11.67
CA ASP A 72 -1.09 0.51 11.98
C ASP A 72 0.16 1.05 11.26
N VAL A 73 0.61 0.37 10.20
CA VAL A 73 1.80 0.70 9.39
C VAL A 73 1.85 2.16 8.91
N MET A 74 0.70 2.81 8.76
CA MET A 74 0.61 4.24 8.42
C MET A 74 1.35 5.13 9.42
N GLN A 75 1.33 4.77 10.71
CA GLN A 75 2.05 5.50 11.77
C GLN A 75 3.57 5.37 11.59
N LEU A 76 4.05 4.19 11.21
CA LEU A 76 5.47 3.93 10.94
C LEU A 76 5.96 4.73 9.73
N CYS A 77 5.30 4.55 8.58
CA CYS A 77 5.71 5.18 7.32
C CYS A 77 5.64 6.71 7.38
N GLY A 78 4.66 7.24 8.11
CA GLY A 78 4.44 8.67 8.28
C GLY A 78 5.58 9.44 8.95
N GLN A 79 6.47 8.77 9.68
CA GLN A 79 7.62 9.41 10.32
C GLN A 79 8.59 10.01 9.29
N CYS A 80 8.68 9.41 8.09
CA CYS A 80 9.53 9.88 7.00
C CYS A 80 8.72 10.37 5.79
N HIS A 81 7.59 9.72 5.49
CA HIS A 81 6.72 10.04 4.35
C HIS A 81 5.54 10.94 4.74
N GLY A 82 5.84 12.07 5.39
CA GLY A 82 4.85 13.00 5.91
C GLY A 82 3.88 13.51 4.83
N HIS A 83 4.39 13.96 3.69
CA HIS A 83 3.54 14.43 2.59
C HIS A 83 2.58 13.36 2.07
N GLN A 84 3.03 12.12 1.94
CA GLN A 84 2.17 11.01 1.49
C GLN A 84 1.13 10.66 2.55
N LEU A 85 1.50 10.71 3.83
CA LEU A 85 0.55 10.52 4.93
C LEU A 85 -0.51 11.63 4.95
N GLU A 86 -0.14 12.89 4.74
CA GLU A 86 -1.10 13.99 4.68
C GLU A 86 -2.03 13.86 3.46
N SER A 87 -1.52 13.53 2.27
CA SER A 87 -2.35 13.22 1.11
C SER A 87 -3.29 12.04 1.38
N TYR A 88 -2.80 11.02 2.09
CA TYR A 88 -3.64 9.91 2.54
C TYR A 88 -4.72 10.40 3.51
N LYS A 89 -4.41 11.20 4.54
CA LYS A 89 -5.43 11.69 5.49
C LYS A 89 -6.54 12.49 4.79
N HIS A 90 -6.19 13.26 3.77
CA HIS A 90 -7.14 14.02 2.94
C HIS A 90 -7.85 13.20 1.85
N GLY A 91 -7.65 11.87 1.82
CA GLY A 91 -8.38 10.96 0.94
C GLY A 91 -7.83 10.81 -0.48
N ALA A 92 -6.71 11.49 -0.82
CA ALA A 92 -6.12 11.43 -2.16
C ALA A 92 -5.37 10.11 -2.46
N HIS A 93 -5.13 9.28 -1.45
CA HIS A 93 -4.40 8.01 -1.59
C HIS A 93 -5.15 6.84 -0.93
N GLY A 94 -4.65 5.60 -1.03
CA GLY A 94 -5.22 4.44 -0.32
C GLY A 94 -6.53 3.86 -0.86
N GLY A 95 -7.14 4.46 -1.90
CA GLY A 95 -8.45 4.03 -2.38
C GLY A 95 -9.54 4.04 -1.30
N MET A 96 -10.77 3.72 -1.69
CA MET A 96 -11.89 3.61 -0.76
C MET A 96 -12.73 2.41 -1.16
N ASN A 97 -12.91 1.48 -0.23
CA ASN A 97 -13.77 0.30 -0.39
C ASN A 97 -14.98 0.42 0.54
N GLY A 98 -16.11 -0.18 0.16
CA GLY A 98 -17.36 -0.14 0.92
C GLY A 98 -18.32 0.95 0.47
N HIS A 99 -19.11 1.49 1.40
CA HIS A 99 -20.23 2.38 1.04
C HIS A 99 -19.81 3.86 1.01
N TRP A 100 -20.21 4.56 -0.05
CA TRP A 100 -20.12 6.02 -0.09
C TRP A 100 -21.06 6.65 0.96
N ASP A 101 -22.29 6.11 1.07
CA ASP A 101 -23.28 6.44 2.09
C ASP A 101 -23.08 5.57 3.34
N LEU A 102 -22.60 6.19 4.42
CA LEU A 102 -22.28 5.48 5.67
C LEU A 102 -23.50 4.96 6.41
N THR A 103 -24.70 5.46 6.10
CA THR A 103 -25.93 4.91 6.68
C THR A 103 -26.20 3.49 6.16
N ARG A 104 -25.63 3.14 4.99
CA ARG A 104 -25.79 1.84 4.34
C ARG A 104 -24.68 0.84 4.68
N GLY A 105 -23.62 1.27 5.37
CA GLY A 105 -22.53 0.41 5.82
C GLY A 105 -21.19 1.14 5.95
N PRO A 106 -20.16 0.44 6.48
CA PRO A 106 -18.85 1.04 6.68
C PRO A 106 -18.10 1.26 5.35
N ARG A 107 -17.07 2.09 5.42
CA ARG A 107 -16.05 2.23 4.38
C ARG A 107 -14.67 1.98 4.98
N THR A 108 -13.78 1.40 4.20
CA THR A 108 -12.39 1.12 4.57
C THR A 108 -11.43 1.64 3.50
N ARG A 109 -10.18 1.85 3.89
CA ARG A 109 -9.13 2.36 3.01
C ARG A 109 -7.94 1.44 3.08
N ASN A 110 -7.28 1.27 1.95
CA ASN A 110 -6.06 0.46 1.87
C ASN A 110 -4.91 1.21 2.53
N THR A 111 -4.07 0.49 3.26
CA THR A 111 -2.82 0.98 3.83
C THR A 111 -1.72 1.10 2.77
N CYS A 112 -0.58 1.73 3.11
CA CYS A 112 0.57 1.84 2.21
C CYS A 112 1.00 0.48 1.63
N THR A 113 1.05 -0.55 2.45
CA THR A 113 1.55 -1.89 2.07
C THR A 113 0.57 -2.73 1.28
N ASN A 114 -0.67 -2.27 1.13
CA ASN A 114 -1.60 -2.93 0.22
C ASN A 114 -1.25 -2.70 -1.26
N CYS A 115 -0.51 -1.64 -1.56
CA CYS A 115 -0.14 -1.30 -2.94
C CYS A 115 1.39 -1.22 -3.13
N HIS A 116 2.13 -0.80 -2.11
CA HIS A 116 3.59 -0.69 -2.16
C HIS A 116 4.27 -1.87 -1.47
N ASP A 117 5.36 -2.37 -2.04
CA ASP A 117 6.27 -3.27 -1.33
C ASP A 117 6.99 -2.47 -0.22
N PRO A 118 6.84 -2.82 1.08
CA PRO A 118 7.49 -2.10 2.16
C PRO A 118 9.03 -2.18 2.14
N HIS A 119 9.64 -3.08 1.36
CA HIS A 119 11.09 -3.12 1.21
C HIS A 119 11.58 -2.35 -0.02
N ALA A 120 10.74 -2.22 -1.05
CA ALA A 120 11.03 -1.44 -2.25
C ALA A 120 9.78 -0.67 -2.73
N PRO A 121 9.38 0.44 -2.05
CA PRO A 121 8.04 1.02 -2.26
C PRO A 121 7.81 1.65 -3.63
N LYS A 122 8.85 2.03 -4.35
CA LYS A 122 8.72 2.68 -5.65
C LYS A 122 8.11 1.71 -6.67
N PHE A 123 7.02 2.10 -7.32
CA PHE A 123 6.47 1.32 -8.43
C PHE A 123 7.48 1.21 -9.57
N PRO A 124 7.61 0.02 -10.20
CA PRO A 124 8.44 -0.11 -11.39
C PRO A 124 7.88 0.75 -12.51
N LEU A 125 8.78 1.30 -13.33
CA LEU A 125 8.37 1.92 -14.59
C LEU A 125 7.86 0.83 -15.52
N VAL A 126 6.69 1.06 -16.10
CA VAL A 126 6.09 0.19 -17.12
C VAL A 126 5.98 0.96 -18.42
N GLN A 127 6.20 0.30 -19.55
CA GLN A 127 5.86 0.87 -20.84
C GLN A 127 4.35 0.69 -21.09
N PRO A 128 3.59 1.78 -21.30
CA PRO A 128 2.20 1.67 -21.71
C PRO A 128 2.14 0.97 -23.07
N ILE A 129 1.37 -0.12 -23.15
CA ILE A 129 1.24 -0.92 -24.39
C ILE A 129 0.43 -0.17 -25.45
N PHE A 130 -0.48 0.72 -25.02
CA PHE A 130 -1.27 1.58 -25.89
C PHE A 130 -1.18 3.04 -25.43
N PRO A 131 -1.18 4.01 -26.36
CA PRO A 131 -1.31 5.40 -26.00
C PRO A 131 -2.66 5.64 -25.28
N PRO A 132 -2.74 6.60 -24.36
CA PRO A 132 -4.00 6.95 -23.72
C PRO A 132 -5.05 7.33 -24.76
N ARG A 133 -6.23 6.71 -24.66
CA ARG A 133 -7.40 7.11 -25.46
C ARG A 133 -8.10 8.27 -24.76
N ASP A 134 -7.57 9.47 -24.94
CA ASP A 134 -8.28 10.69 -24.55
C ASP A 134 -8.99 11.31 -25.76
N ARG A 135 -9.84 12.31 -25.50
CA ARG A 135 -10.61 13.02 -26.54
C ARG A 135 -9.73 13.84 -27.49
N ILE A 136 -8.47 14.08 -27.11
CA ILE A 136 -7.50 14.88 -27.87
C ILE A 136 -6.77 13.96 -28.88
N SER A 137 -6.41 12.76 -28.43
CA SER A 137 -5.63 11.74 -29.12
C SER A 137 -6.51 10.85 -30.00
N VAL A 138 -7.78 10.68 -29.63
CA VAL A 138 -8.80 9.99 -30.44
C VAL A 138 -10.07 10.84 -30.45
N PRO A 139 -10.34 11.60 -31.54
CA PRO A 139 -11.58 12.34 -31.67
C PRO A 139 -12.76 11.39 -31.48
N LEU A 140 -13.71 11.77 -30.62
CA LEU A 140 -14.96 11.02 -30.51
C LEU A 140 -15.66 11.05 -31.88
N PRO A 141 -16.24 9.93 -32.35
CA PRO A 141 -17.11 9.99 -33.51
C PRO A 141 -18.21 11.02 -33.23
N GLU A 142 -18.51 11.86 -34.22
CA GLU A 142 -19.57 12.85 -34.12
C GLU A 142 -20.86 12.16 -33.71
N ARG A 143 -21.26 12.34 -32.44
CA ARG A 143 -22.59 11.93 -32.00
C ARG A 143 -23.53 13.00 -32.55
N PRO A 144 -24.57 12.64 -33.32
CA PRO A 144 -25.59 13.61 -33.68
C PRO A 144 -26.12 14.21 -32.38
N VAL A 145 -26.07 15.53 -32.29
CA VAL A 145 -26.58 16.28 -31.14
C VAL A 145 -28.05 15.88 -30.98
N GLN A 146 -28.36 15.09 -29.95
CA GLN A 146 -29.74 14.88 -29.56
C GLN A 146 -30.27 16.26 -29.18
N LYS A 147 -31.19 16.81 -29.99
CA LYS A 147 -31.94 18.01 -29.65
C LYS A 147 -32.56 17.73 -28.28
N THR A 148 -32.04 18.38 -27.24
CA THR A 148 -32.64 18.31 -25.90
C THR A 148 -34.08 18.75 -26.04
N HIS A 149 -35.00 18.00 -25.44
CA HIS A 149 -36.42 18.29 -25.48
C HIS A 149 -36.63 19.77 -25.13
N GLU A 150 -37.26 20.51 -26.05
CA GLU A 150 -37.73 21.86 -25.80
C GLU A 150 -38.54 21.86 -24.51
N TYR A 151 -38.04 22.57 -23.50
CA TYR A 151 -38.81 22.88 -22.31
C TYR A 151 -39.96 23.78 -22.75
N LEU A 152 -41.13 23.19 -22.97
CA LEU A 152 -42.37 23.93 -23.19
C LEU A 152 -42.67 24.73 -21.91
N PRO A 153 -42.74 26.07 -21.97
CA PRO A 153 -43.11 26.85 -20.80
C PRO A 153 -44.54 26.49 -20.40
N THR A 154 -44.72 26.09 -19.15
CA THR A 154 -46.04 25.98 -18.53
C THR A 154 -46.69 27.36 -18.57
N LYS A 155 -47.82 27.48 -19.28
CA LYS A 155 -48.63 28.70 -19.30
C LYS A 155 -49.10 29.07 -17.87
N PRO A 156 -49.29 30.37 -17.60
CA PRO A 156 -49.62 30.90 -16.27
C PRO A 156 -50.97 30.44 -15.75
#